data_AF-A0A0F9UCU6-F1
#
_entry.id   AF-A0A0F9UCU6-F1
#
_cell.length_a   1.000
_cell.length_b   1.000
_cell.length_c   1.000
_cell.angle_alpha   90.00
_cell.angle_beta   90.00
_cell.angle_gamma   90.00
#
_symmetry.space_group_name_H-M   'P 1'
#
loop_
_entity.id
_entity.type
_entity.pdbx_description
1 polymer ?
#
loop_
_entity_poly.entity_id
_entity_poly.type
_entity_poly.pdbx_seq_one_letter_code
_entity_poly.pdbx_strand_id
1 'polypeptide(L)'
;MSADTYPSDIAARAARLGSEICAHRKALKVSATATAEISNISRVTLHRIEKGEASVSMAAYLRVLAALGLELGVIDSSKEKTSQLPAPESIPVRISLMAYPVLKSLAWQVHGTDSLTPQEAWDIYDRNWRHADLSKAQSDELALIESLRQVFGGGTRDV
;
A
#
# COMPACT_ATOMS: atom_id res chain seq x y z
N MET A 1 30.89 -3.06 16.79
CA MET A 1 30.41 -4.32 16.20
C MET A 1 29.33 -4.85 17.13
N SER A 2 28.08 -4.48 16.91
CA SER A 2 26.97 -4.91 17.77
C SER A 2 25.85 -5.46 16.89
N ALA A 3 25.63 -6.75 17.12
CA ALA A 3 24.71 -7.69 16.51
C ALA A 3 23.45 -7.11 15.85
N ASP A 4 23.30 -7.44 14.57
CA ASP A 4 22.06 -7.38 13.80
C ASP A 4 20.91 -8.05 14.56
N THR A 5 19.86 -7.28 14.79
CA THR A 5 18.60 -7.72 15.39
C THR A 5 17.77 -8.43 14.32
N TYR A 6 17.99 -9.72 14.06
CA TYR A 6 17.10 -10.55 13.22
C TYR A 6 17.10 -12.02 13.69
N PRO A 7 16.26 -12.35 14.68
CA PRO A 7 15.47 -13.60 14.57
C PRO A 7 14.04 -13.55 15.16
N SER A 8 13.57 -12.43 15.74
CA SER A 8 12.33 -12.43 16.55
C SER A 8 11.01 -12.44 15.78
N ASP A 9 11.01 -12.32 14.45
CA ASP A 9 9.78 -12.17 13.65
C ASP A 9 9.53 -13.32 12.65
N ILE A 10 10.47 -14.25 12.46
CA ILE A 10 10.31 -15.30 11.43
C ILE A 10 9.19 -16.28 11.79
N ALA A 11 9.17 -16.76 13.03
CA ALA A 11 8.12 -17.67 13.50
C ALA A 11 6.74 -17.01 13.51
N ALA A 12 6.67 -15.73 13.90
CA ALA A 12 5.43 -14.96 13.91
C ALA A 12 4.89 -14.72 12.49
N ARG A 13 5.76 -14.33 11.54
CA ARG A 13 5.41 -14.19 10.12
C ARG A 13 4.94 -15.50 9.50
N ALA A 14 5.63 -16.60 9.80
CA ALA A 14 5.25 -17.91 9.30
C ALA A 14 3.88 -18.33 9.86
N ALA A 15 3.65 -18.16 11.17
CA ALA A 15 2.35 -18.43 11.79
C ALA A 15 1.22 -17.59 11.19
N ARG A 16 1.47 -16.28 10.94
CA ARG A 16 0.53 -15.40 10.25
C ARG A 16 0.20 -15.92 8.86
N LEU A 17 1.20 -16.21 8.03
CA LEU A 17 1.02 -16.78 6.70
C LEU A 17 0.17 -18.07 6.74
N GLY A 18 0.49 -18.99 7.64
CA GLY A 18 -0.26 -20.24 7.80
C GLY A 18 -1.74 -20.00 8.15
N SER A 19 -2.00 -19.07 9.07
CA SER A 19 -3.35 -18.69 9.47
C SER A 19 -4.17 -18.05 8.34
N GLU A 20 -3.53 -17.22 7.51
CA GLU A 20 -4.16 -16.60 6.34
C GLU A 20 -4.54 -17.65 5.29
N ILE A 21 -3.65 -18.62 5.04
CA ILE A 21 -3.93 -19.78 4.17
C ILE A 21 -5.12 -20.58 4.72
N CYS A 22 -5.14 -20.87 6.03
CA CYS A 22 -6.24 -21.60 6.67
C CYS A 22 -7.58 -20.85 6.56
N ALA A 23 -7.55 -19.53 6.78
CA ALA A 23 -8.72 -18.66 6.67
C ALA A 23 -9.25 -18.65 5.23
N HIS A 24 -8.38 -18.51 4.23
CA HIS A 24 -8.76 -18.53 2.82
C HIS A 24 -9.41 -19.86 2.42
N ARG A 25 -8.82 -21.00 2.80
CA ARG A 25 -9.42 -22.32 2.55
C ARG A 25 -10.81 -22.44 3.18
N LYS A 26 -10.97 -21.98 4.43
CA LYS A 26 -12.27 -22.01 5.12
C LYS A 26 -13.31 -21.11 4.45
N ALA A 27 -12.90 -19.95 3.94
CA ALA A 27 -13.78 -19.05 3.18
C ALA A 27 -14.29 -19.72 1.89
N LEU A 28 -13.44 -20.49 1.22
CA LEU A 28 -13.82 -21.32 0.07
C LEU A 28 -14.65 -22.57 0.45
N LYS A 29 -14.86 -22.86 1.74
CA LYS A 29 -15.55 -24.04 2.26
C LYS A 29 -14.96 -25.38 1.78
N VAL A 30 -13.67 -25.40 1.44
CA VAL A 30 -12.96 -26.61 1.01
C VAL A 30 -12.41 -27.35 2.23
N SER A 31 -12.57 -28.67 2.28
CA SER A 31 -12.06 -29.47 3.39
C SER A 31 -10.53 -29.57 3.36
N ALA A 32 -9.92 -29.75 4.52
CA ALA A 32 -8.47 -29.96 4.60
C ALA A 32 -8.01 -31.22 3.86
N THR A 33 -8.84 -32.26 3.78
CA THR A 33 -8.52 -33.48 3.03
C THR A 33 -8.51 -33.21 1.53
N ALA A 34 -9.53 -32.54 1.00
CA ALA A 34 -9.61 -32.20 -0.43
C ALA A 34 -8.45 -31.29 -0.85
N THR A 35 -8.11 -30.26 -0.05
CA THR A 35 -6.96 -29.40 -0.34
C THR A 35 -5.65 -30.18 -0.34
N ALA A 36 -5.44 -31.07 0.64
CA ALA A 36 -4.21 -31.87 0.70
C ALA A 36 -4.07 -32.80 -0.51
N GLU A 37 -5.16 -33.44 -0.93
CA GLU A 37 -5.22 -34.31 -2.10
C GLU A 37 -4.91 -33.55 -3.39
N ILE A 38 -5.59 -32.43 -3.66
CA ILE A 38 -5.35 -31.60 -4.86
C ILE A 38 -3.92 -31.03 -4.88
N SER A 39 -3.38 -30.70 -3.71
CA SER A 39 -2.02 -30.19 -3.56
C SER A 39 -0.95 -31.29 -3.65
N ASN A 40 -1.34 -32.56 -3.77
CA ASN A 40 -0.47 -33.73 -3.75
C ASN A 40 0.48 -33.74 -2.52
N ILE A 41 -0.09 -33.52 -1.32
CA ILE A 41 0.61 -33.58 -0.04
C ILE A 41 -0.19 -34.36 1.01
N SER A 42 0.45 -34.74 2.12
CA SER A 42 -0.27 -35.35 3.24
C SER A 42 -1.13 -34.32 3.99
N ARG A 43 -2.25 -34.78 4.59
CA ARG A 43 -3.07 -33.96 5.50
C ARG A 43 -2.24 -33.37 6.65
N VAL A 44 -1.24 -34.12 7.14
CA VAL A 44 -0.34 -33.66 8.20
C VAL A 44 0.53 -32.51 7.69
N THR A 45 1.05 -32.58 6.46
CA THR A 45 1.80 -31.47 5.84
C THR A 45 0.92 -30.23 5.69
N LEU A 46 -0.33 -30.37 5.25
CA LEU A 46 -1.27 -29.24 5.19
C LEU A 46 -1.50 -28.63 6.57
N HIS A 47 -1.66 -29.45 7.61
CA HIS A 47 -1.83 -28.96 8.99
C HIS A 47 -0.62 -28.14 9.47
N ARG A 48 0.60 -28.59 9.15
CA ARG A 48 1.85 -27.89 9.48
C ARG A 48 1.98 -26.57 8.72
N ILE A 49 1.57 -26.55 7.45
CA ILE A 49 1.48 -25.33 6.62
C ILE A 49 0.49 -24.33 7.24
N GLU A 50 -0.71 -24.77 7.60
CA GLU A 50 -1.73 -23.90 8.22
C GLU A 50 -1.32 -23.37 9.60
N LYS A 51 -0.35 -24.02 10.26
CA LYS A 51 0.28 -23.54 11.50
C LYS A 51 1.51 -22.66 11.28
N GLY A 52 1.98 -22.53 10.03
CA GLY A 52 3.16 -21.73 9.73
C GLY A 52 4.47 -22.38 10.14
N GLU A 53 4.58 -23.71 10.09
CA GLU A 53 5.84 -24.37 10.39
C GLU A 53 6.89 -24.10 9.32
N ALA A 54 8.01 -23.50 9.72
CA ALA A 54 9.11 -23.10 8.81
C ALA A 54 9.91 -24.28 8.23
N SER A 55 9.80 -25.48 8.80
CA SER A 55 10.50 -26.68 8.31
C SER A 55 9.81 -27.35 7.11
N VAL A 56 8.58 -26.92 6.77
CA VAL A 56 7.90 -27.41 5.57
C VAL A 56 8.50 -26.75 4.34
N SER A 57 8.71 -27.53 3.28
CA SER A 57 9.35 -27.03 2.06
C SER A 57 8.51 -25.94 1.38
N MET A 58 9.20 -24.95 0.80
CA MET A 58 8.57 -23.89 0.00
C MET A 58 7.71 -24.47 -1.15
N ALA A 59 8.15 -25.57 -1.77
CA ALA A 59 7.40 -26.26 -2.82
C ALA A 59 6.03 -26.77 -2.33
N ALA A 60 5.93 -27.24 -1.08
CA ALA A 60 4.66 -27.67 -0.51
C ALA A 60 3.73 -26.48 -0.24
N TYR A 61 4.26 -25.35 0.25
CA TYR A 61 3.49 -24.12 0.38
C TYR A 61 2.93 -23.66 -0.98
N LEU A 62 3.77 -23.61 -2.02
CA LEU A 62 3.35 -23.16 -3.35
C LEU A 62 2.25 -24.06 -3.96
N ARG A 63 2.31 -25.37 -3.75
CA ARG A 63 1.24 -26.29 -4.21
C ARG A 63 -0.10 -26.02 -3.51
N VAL A 64 -0.07 -25.77 -2.20
CA VAL A 64 -1.29 -25.44 -1.44
C VAL A 64 -1.86 -24.09 -1.88
N LEU A 65 -1.01 -23.08 -2.07
CA LEU A 65 -1.43 -21.78 -2.58
C LEU A 65 -2.10 -21.93 -3.95
N ALA A 66 -1.46 -22.64 -4.89
CA ALA A 66 -2.04 -22.90 -6.21
C ALA A 66 -3.38 -23.64 -6.13
N ALA A 67 -3.51 -24.66 -5.28
CA ALA A 67 -4.76 -25.40 -5.09
C ALA A 67 -5.89 -24.54 -4.50
N LEU A 68 -5.55 -23.46 -3.80
CA LEU A 68 -6.50 -22.49 -3.25
C LEU A 68 -6.69 -21.26 -4.14
N GLY A 69 -6.06 -21.20 -5.31
CA GLY A 69 -6.11 -20.03 -6.20
C GLY A 69 -5.37 -18.81 -5.65
N LEU A 70 -4.35 -19.02 -4.81
CA LEU A 70 -3.50 -17.99 -4.25
C LEU A 70 -2.13 -17.96 -4.95
N GLU A 71 -1.54 -16.78 -5.05
CA GLU A 71 -0.18 -16.57 -5.56
C GLU A 71 0.74 -16.02 -4.46
N LEU A 72 1.99 -16.46 -4.45
CA LEU A 72 3.01 -15.95 -3.53
C LEU A 72 3.77 -14.80 -4.20
N GLY A 73 3.73 -13.62 -3.59
CA GLY A 73 4.46 -12.44 -4.03
C GLY A 73 5.56 -12.01 -3.06
N VAL A 74 6.58 -11.31 -3.58
CA VAL A 74 7.54 -10.57 -2.75
C VAL A 74 7.07 -9.14 -2.64
N ILE A 75 6.70 -8.73 -1.43
CA ILE A 75 6.25 -7.37 -1.14
C ILE A 75 7.43 -6.61 -0.55
N ASP A 76 7.74 -5.46 -1.14
CA ASP A 76 8.73 -4.55 -0.60
C ASP A 76 8.18 -3.87 0.66
N SER A 77 8.65 -4.29 1.84
CA SER A 77 8.22 -3.73 3.13
C SER A 77 8.55 -2.24 3.28
N SER A 78 9.43 -1.68 2.45
CA SER A 78 9.65 -0.22 2.40
C SER A 78 8.45 0.52 1.77
N LYS A 79 7.62 -0.18 0.99
CA LYS A 79 6.36 0.33 0.45
C LYS A 79 5.20 0.20 1.44
N GLU A 80 5.24 -0.76 2.38
CA GLU A 80 4.15 -0.95 3.36
C GLU A 80 4.08 0.16 4.43
N LYS A 81 5.19 0.83 4.75
CA LYS A 81 5.15 2.08 5.55
C LYS A 81 4.60 3.29 4.76
N THR A 82 4.31 3.09 3.48
CA THR A 82 3.79 4.09 2.53
C THR A 82 2.39 3.70 2.01
N SER A 83 1.75 2.66 2.54
CA SER A 83 0.42 2.22 2.08
C SER A 83 -0.76 2.86 2.84
N GLN A 84 -0.62 4.13 3.20
CA GLN A 84 -1.76 5.07 3.28
C GLN A 84 -1.70 6.15 2.20
N LEU A 85 -0.70 6.10 1.32
CA LEU A 85 -0.65 6.94 0.13
C LEU A 85 -1.11 6.10 -1.06
N PRO A 86 -2.18 6.49 -1.78
CA PRO A 86 -2.43 5.90 -3.08
C PRO A 86 -1.24 6.20 -3.99
N ALA A 87 -0.97 5.26 -4.89
CA ALA A 87 0.03 5.40 -5.93
C ALA A 87 -0.03 6.79 -6.62
N PRO A 88 1.10 7.33 -7.13
CA PRO A 88 1.16 8.60 -7.86
C PRO A 88 0.41 8.60 -9.22
N GLU A 89 -0.56 7.70 -9.45
CA GLU A 89 -1.27 7.58 -10.72
C GLU A 89 -2.66 8.22 -10.74
N SER A 90 -3.18 8.73 -9.61
CA SER A 90 -4.49 9.38 -9.58
C SER A 90 -4.46 10.69 -8.81
N ILE A 91 -4.37 11.82 -9.52
CA ILE A 91 -4.67 13.11 -8.91
C ILE A 91 -6.18 13.14 -8.60
N PRO A 92 -6.60 13.38 -7.34
CA PRO A 92 -8.00 13.37 -6.99
C PRO A 92 -8.76 14.48 -7.73
N VAL A 93 -9.93 14.15 -8.30
CA VAL A 93 -10.79 15.07 -9.07
C VAL A 93 -11.27 16.28 -8.25
N ARG A 94 -11.26 16.14 -6.92
CA ARG A 94 -11.55 17.19 -5.93
C ARG A 94 -10.55 17.10 -4.78
N ILE A 95 -9.83 18.19 -4.54
CA ILE A 95 -8.83 18.37 -3.49
C ILE A 95 -9.47 19.18 -2.36
N SER A 96 -9.65 18.58 -1.19
CA SER A 96 -10.20 19.28 -0.01
C SER A 96 -9.13 20.16 0.64
N LEU A 97 -9.44 21.44 0.85
CA LEU A 97 -8.52 22.37 1.52
C LEU A 97 -8.23 21.96 2.97
N MET A 98 -9.12 21.23 3.63
CA MET A 98 -8.92 20.79 5.01
C MET A 98 -7.85 19.70 5.15
N ALA A 99 -7.58 18.95 4.08
CA ALA A 99 -6.59 17.87 4.07
C ALA A 99 -5.16 18.37 3.83
N TYR A 100 -4.99 19.63 3.39
CA TYR A 100 -3.71 20.17 2.93
C TYR A 100 -3.44 21.53 3.58
N PRO A 101 -2.76 21.56 4.75
CA PRO A 101 -2.55 22.77 5.53
C PRO A 101 -1.80 23.88 4.78
N VAL A 102 -0.80 23.54 3.95
CA VAL A 102 -0.07 24.54 3.16
C VAL A 102 -0.98 25.10 2.07
N LEU A 103 -1.67 24.25 1.31
CA LEU A 103 -2.63 24.69 0.27
C LEU A 103 -3.71 25.61 0.85
N LYS A 104 -4.26 25.26 2.01
CA LYS A 104 -5.24 26.09 2.72
C LYS A 104 -4.71 27.46 3.09
N SER A 105 -3.45 27.53 3.54
CA SER A 105 -2.82 28.81 3.88
C SER A 105 -2.58 29.70 2.65
N LEU A 106 -2.37 29.09 1.49
CA LEU A 106 -2.15 29.79 0.21
C LEU A 106 -3.46 30.17 -0.49
N ALA A 107 -4.56 29.45 -0.25
CA ALA A 107 -5.86 29.64 -0.88
C ALA A 107 -6.66 30.84 -0.31
N TRP A 108 -6.00 31.89 0.18
CA TRP A 108 -6.66 33.06 0.78
C TRP A 108 -7.55 33.83 -0.21
N GLN A 109 -7.29 33.72 -1.52
CA GLN A 109 -8.13 34.30 -2.59
C GLN A 109 -9.38 33.48 -2.90
N VAL A 110 -9.45 32.23 -2.44
CA VAL A 110 -10.58 31.34 -2.70
C VAL A 110 -11.64 31.60 -1.63
N HIS A 111 -12.69 32.32 -1.99
CA HIS A 111 -13.83 32.57 -1.11
C HIS A 111 -14.97 31.60 -1.41
N GLY A 112 -15.42 30.83 -0.41
CA GLY A 112 -16.67 30.08 -0.45
C GLY A 112 -16.62 28.65 -0.99
N THR A 113 -15.44 28.08 -1.23
CA THR A 113 -15.28 26.68 -1.67
C THR A 113 -14.24 25.94 -0.83
N ASP A 114 -14.66 24.84 -0.20
CA ASP A 114 -13.78 23.97 0.61
C ASP A 114 -13.05 22.90 -0.23
N SER A 115 -13.30 22.86 -1.54
CA SER A 115 -12.71 21.89 -2.46
C SER A 115 -12.30 22.54 -3.78
N LEU A 116 -11.13 22.15 -4.28
CA LEU A 116 -10.52 22.66 -5.51
C LEU A 116 -10.37 21.54 -6.54
N THR A 117 -10.33 21.91 -7.81
CA THR A 117 -9.85 21.03 -8.88
C THR A 117 -8.31 20.91 -8.85
N PRO A 118 -7.75 19.85 -9.45
CA PRO A 118 -6.30 19.71 -9.62
C PRO A 118 -5.60 20.93 -10.22
N GLN A 119 -6.17 21.50 -11.28
CA GLN A 119 -5.62 22.68 -11.94
C GLN A 119 -5.62 23.90 -11.00
N GLU A 120 -6.73 24.15 -10.29
CA GLU A 120 -6.81 25.28 -9.34
C GLU A 120 -5.82 25.13 -8.19
N ALA A 121 -5.64 23.91 -7.67
CA ALA A 121 -4.66 23.65 -6.63
C ALA A 121 -3.23 23.92 -7.12
N TRP A 122 -2.89 23.48 -8.35
CA TRP A 122 -1.59 23.76 -8.95
C TRP A 122 -1.37 25.27 -9.17
N ASP A 123 -2.37 25.96 -9.74
CA ASP A 123 -2.33 27.41 -9.96
C ASP A 123 -2.07 28.21 -8.67
N ILE A 124 -2.67 27.77 -7.55
CA ILE A 124 -2.45 28.38 -6.23
C ILE A 124 -1.02 28.12 -5.75
N TYR A 125 -0.50 26.90 -5.89
CA TYR A 125 0.88 26.58 -5.51
C TYR A 125 1.90 27.35 -6.37
N ASP A 126 1.73 27.40 -7.69
CA ASP A 126 2.65 28.07 -8.62
C ASP A 126 2.71 29.59 -8.36
N ARG A 127 1.53 30.24 -8.24
CA ARG A 127 1.46 31.69 -8.00
C ARG A 127 1.96 32.09 -6.63
N ASN A 128 1.67 31.28 -5.60
CA ASN A 128 1.99 31.60 -4.20
C ASN A 128 3.20 30.84 -3.67
N TRP A 129 4.05 30.26 -4.54
CA TRP A 129 5.18 29.41 -4.15
C TRP A 129 6.11 30.07 -3.12
N ARG A 130 6.35 31.38 -3.25
CA ARG A 130 7.19 32.16 -2.33
C ARG A 130 6.64 32.23 -0.90
N HIS A 131 5.35 31.98 -0.72
CA HIS A 131 4.67 31.95 0.57
C HIS A 131 4.38 30.53 1.05
N ALA A 132 4.76 29.50 0.29
CA ALA A 132 4.56 28.11 0.65
C ALA A 132 5.52 27.72 1.79
N ASP A 133 4.98 27.59 3.00
CA ASP A 133 5.73 27.12 4.16
C ASP A 133 5.75 25.59 4.20
N LEU A 134 6.66 25.00 3.40
CA LEU A 134 6.82 23.54 3.30
C LEU A 134 7.22 22.88 4.62
N SER A 135 7.64 23.64 5.65
CA SER A 135 7.90 23.08 6.99
C SER A 135 6.63 22.53 7.66
N LYS A 136 5.45 23.02 7.21
CA LYS A 136 4.13 22.56 7.67
C LYS A 136 3.51 21.50 6.75
N ALA A 137 4.17 21.18 5.63
CA ALA A 137 3.65 20.21 4.68
C ALA A 137 3.71 18.80 5.27
N GLN A 138 2.59 18.09 5.18
CA GLN A 138 2.52 16.67 5.51
C GLN A 138 3.06 15.85 4.33
N SER A 139 3.45 14.59 4.57
CA SER A 139 3.95 13.69 3.51
C SER A 139 2.98 13.59 2.33
N ASP A 140 1.67 13.55 2.61
CA ASP A 140 0.61 13.47 1.60
C ASP A 140 0.49 14.75 0.77
N GLU A 141 0.77 15.90 1.38
CA GLU A 141 0.76 17.19 0.71
C GLU A 141 1.97 17.34 -0.23
N LEU A 142 3.14 16.86 0.18
CA LEU A 142 4.33 16.81 -0.67
C LEU A 142 4.11 15.89 -1.88
N ALA A 143 3.46 14.73 -1.67
CA ALA A 143 3.10 13.81 -2.74
C ALA A 143 2.11 14.44 -3.72
N LEU A 144 1.12 15.20 -3.22
CA LEU A 144 0.19 15.95 -4.06
C LEU A 144 0.91 17.01 -4.89
N ILE A 145 1.79 17.82 -4.28
CA ILE A 145 2.54 18.87 -4.97
C ILE A 145 3.39 18.28 -6.10
N GLU A 146 4.09 17.17 -5.85
CA GLU A 146 4.91 16.51 -6.87
C GLU A 146 4.05 15.94 -8.00
N SER A 147 2.90 15.32 -7.68
CA SER A 147 1.96 14.81 -8.69
C SER A 147 1.38 15.93 -9.55
N LEU A 148 0.97 17.05 -8.93
CA LEU A 148 0.48 18.24 -9.62
C LEU A 148 1.57 18.86 -10.51
N ARG A 149 2.81 18.92 -10.02
CA ARG A 149 3.96 19.43 -10.78
C ARG A 149 4.27 18.56 -12.00
N GLN A 150 4.19 17.24 -11.87
CA GLN A 150 4.41 16.33 -13.00
C GLN A 150 3.36 16.52 -14.10
N VAL A 151 2.11 16.79 -13.73
CA VAL A 151 1.01 16.95 -14.70
C VAL A 151 0.91 18.37 -15.27
N PHE A 152 1.14 19.40 -14.45
CA PHE A 152 0.88 20.81 -14.83
C PHE A 152 2.12 21.71 -14.81
N GLY A 153 3.22 21.29 -14.20
CA GLY A 153 4.45 22.08 -14.06
C GLY A 153 5.28 22.22 -15.34
N GLY A 154 4.89 21.53 -16.42
CA GLY A 154 5.54 21.55 -17.72
C GLY A 154 4.93 22.49 -18.75
N GLY A 155 4.19 23.54 -18.33
CA GLY A 155 3.41 24.38 -19.24
C GLY A 155 4.13 24.85 -20.51
N THR A 156 3.84 24.19 -21.64
CA THR A 156 3.50 24.91 -22.87
C THR A 156 2.25 25.73 -22.56
N ARG A 157 2.43 27.04 -22.47
CA ARG A 157 1.35 27.99 -22.68
C ARG A 157 0.92 27.85 -24.13
N ASP A 158 -0.20 27.18 -24.39
CA ASP A 158 -0.90 27.33 -25.66
C ASP A 158 -2.19 28.11 -25.44
N VAL A 159 -2.19 29.28 -26.11
CA VAL A 159 -3.25 30.25 -26.43
C VAL A 159 -3.70 31.21 -25.33
#